data_AF-W1NR58-F1
#
_entry.id   AF-W1NR58-F1
#
_cell.length_a   1.000
_cell.length_b   1.000
_cell.length_c   1.000
_cell.angle_alpha   90.00
_cell.angle_beta   90.00
_cell.angle_gamma   90.00
#
_symmetry.space_group_name_H-M   'P 1'
#
loop_
_entity.id
_entity.type
_entity.pdbx_description
1 polymer ?
#
loop_
_entity_poly.entity_id
_entity_poly.type
_entity_poly.pdbx_seq_one_letter_code
_entity_poly.pdbx_strand_id
1 'polypeptide(L)'
;MAPEPEEEINEKNPRPLDEDDIALLKTYGLGPYSTSIKKVEKEIKEMAKKVNDLCGIKESDTGLAAPSQWDLVSDKQMMQEEQPLQVARCTKIINQNSEDAKYIINVKQIAKFVVGLGDKVSPTDIEEGMRVG
;
A
#
# COMPACT_ATOMS: atom_id res chain seq x y z
N MET A 1 78.79 -16.90 -8.87
CA MET A 1 77.76 -15.84 -8.94
C MET A 1 77.38 -15.54 -7.50
N ALA A 2 77.48 -14.28 -7.08
CA ALA A 2 77.60 -13.84 -5.69
C ALA A 2 76.37 -14.18 -4.80
N PRO A 3 76.54 -14.29 -3.47
CA PRO A 3 75.43 -14.34 -2.53
C PRO A 3 74.77 -12.95 -2.46
N GLU A 4 73.46 -12.89 -2.72
CA GLU A 4 72.69 -11.66 -2.50
C GLU A 4 72.51 -11.41 -0.99
N PRO A 5 72.55 -10.14 -0.55
CA PRO A 5 72.66 -9.80 0.86
C PRO A 5 71.35 -10.10 1.61
N GLU A 6 71.49 -10.77 2.77
CA GLU A 6 70.42 -10.92 3.75
C GLU A 6 70.03 -9.53 4.26
N GLU A 7 68.88 -9.02 3.82
CA GLU A 7 68.33 -7.77 4.33
C GLU A 7 67.86 -7.98 5.78
N GLU A 8 68.61 -7.37 6.72
CA GLU A 8 68.26 -7.28 8.13
C GLU A 8 66.83 -6.77 8.33
N ILE A 9 66.04 -7.57 9.06
CA ILE A 9 64.65 -7.32 9.37
C ILE A 9 64.59 -6.19 10.41
N ASN A 10 64.32 -4.97 9.97
CA ASN A 10 64.14 -3.82 10.87
C ASN A 10 62.74 -3.90 11.52
N GLU A 11 62.66 -4.48 12.71
CA GLU A 11 61.44 -4.78 13.49
C GLU A 11 60.55 -3.56 13.87
N LYS A 12 60.90 -2.32 13.47
CA LYS A 12 60.18 -1.11 13.89
C LYS A 12 59.15 -0.57 12.91
N ASN A 13 59.10 -1.04 11.67
CA ASN A 13 58.01 -0.73 10.74
C ASN A 13 57.85 -1.88 9.73
N PRO A 14 56.78 -2.71 9.82
CA PRO A 14 56.58 -3.77 8.85
C PRO A 14 56.43 -3.16 7.45
N ARG A 15 57.04 -3.81 6.43
CA ARG A 15 56.84 -3.42 5.03
C ARG A 15 55.33 -3.41 4.73
N PRO A 16 54.81 -2.38 4.02
CA PRO A 16 53.41 -2.36 3.63
C PRO A 16 53.12 -3.59 2.75
N LEU A 17 51.95 -4.20 2.93
CA LEU A 17 51.56 -5.34 2.11
C LEU A 17 51.39 -4.89 0.66
N ASP A 18 51.96 -5.68 -0.25
CA ASP A 18 51.81 -5.46 -1.68
C ASP A 18 50.40 -5.91 -2.14
N GLU A 19 49.95 -5.45 -3.31
CA GLU A 19 48.60 -5.75 -3.83
C GLU A 19 48.36 -7.27 -3.99
N ASP A 20 49.43 -8.01 -4.29
CA ASP A 20 49.43 -9.47 -4.38
C ASP A 20 49.31 -10.16 -3.01
N ASP A 21 49.94 -9.62 -1.96
CA ASP A 21 49.80 -10.11 -0.58
C ASP A 21 48.37 -9.91 -0.07
N ILE A 22 47.76 -8.77 -0.41
CA ILE A 22 46.37 -8.45 -0.08
C ILE A 22 45.41 -9.40 -0.79
N ALA A 23 45.68 -9.74 -2.06
CA ALA A 23 44.88 -10.71 -2.81
C ALA A 23 44.99 -12.12 -2.20
N LEU A 24 46.19 -12.55 -1.83
CA LEU A 24 46.42 -13.84 -1.17
C LEU A 24 45.67 -13.90 0.18
N LEU A 25 45.77 -12.87 1.02
CA LEU A 25 45.04 -12.81 2.30
C LEU A 25 43.52 -12.85 2.11
N LYS A 26 42.98 -12.17 1.09
CA LYS A 26 41.55 -12.19 0.77
C LYS A 26 41.07 -13.57 0.33
N THR A 27 41.91 -14.32 -0.41
CA THR A 27 41.57 -15.68 -0.85
C THR A 27 41.70 -16.71 0.26
N TYR A 28 42.65 -16.54 1.18
CA TYR A 28 42.96 -17.51 2.24
C TYR A 28 41.82 -17.68 3.27
N GLY A 29 40.96 -16.67 3.43
CA GLY A 29 39.82 -16.69 4.36
C GLY A 29 38.47 -17.02 3.73
N LEU A 30 38.39 -17.20 2.41
CA LEU A 30 37.13 -17.40 1.69
C LEU A 30 37.01 -18.85 1.21
N GLY A 31 36.00 -19.57 1.70
CA GLY A 31 35.68 -20.91 1.22
C GLY A 31 35.31 -20.89 -0.28
N PRO A 32 35.52 -22.00 -1.03
CA PRO A 32 35.32 -22.06 -2.50
C PRO A 32 33.92 -21.62 -2.98
N TYR A 33 32.92 -21.69 -2.11
CA TYR A 33 31.52 -21.34 -2.40
C TYR A 33 31.09 -19.96 -1.87
N SER A 34 31.95 -19.23 -1.14
CA SER A 34 31.56 -17.95 -0.53
C SER A 34 31.12 -16.91 -1.57
N THR A 35 31.81 -16.84 -2.70
CA THR A 35 31.52 -15.91 -3.79
C THR A 35 30.20 -16.24 -4.50
N SER A 36 29.92 -17.52 -4.75
CA SER A 36 28.67 -17.94 -5.38
C SER A 36 27.47 -17.73 -4.46
N ILE A 37 27.61 -18.00 -3.16
CA ILE A 37 26.56 -17.75 -2.16
C ILE A 37 26.22 -16.25 -2.13
N LYS A 38 27.22 -15.37 -2.01
CA LYS A 38 27.00 -13.91 -2.00
C LYS A 38 26.35 -13.39 -3.29
N LYS A 39 26.69 -13.97 -4.44
CA LYS A 39 26.06 -13.64 -5.73
C LYS A 39 24.58 -14.00 -5.72
N VAL A 40 24.23 -15.23 -5.31
CA VAL A 40 22.85 -15.70 -5.23
C VAL A 40 22.04 -14.89 -4.21
N GLU A 41 22.60 -14.55 -3.05
CA GLU A 41 21.93 -13.69 -2.06
C GLU A 41 21.62 -12.29 -2.62
N LYS A 42 22.52 -11.73 -3.42
CA LYS A 42 22.30 -10.45 -4.09
C LYS A 42 21.18 -10.56 -5.13
N GLU A 43 21.18 -11.61 -5.94
CA GLU A 43 20.15 -11.87 -6.95
C GLU A 43 18.76 -12.07 -6.31
N ILE A 44 18.67 -12.80 -5.19
CA ILE A 44 17.41 -12.97 -4.44
C ILE A 44 16.87 -11.61 -3.97
N LYS A 45 17.73 -10.75 -3.42
CA LYS A 45 17.33 -9.41 -2.97
C LYS A 45 16.88 -8.52 -4.13
N GLU A 46 17.56 -8.58 -5.27
CA GLU A 46 17.18 -7.83 -6.48
C GLU A 46 15.84 -8.33 -7.06
N MET A 47 15.64 -9.65 -7.11
CA MET A 47 14.38 -10.24 -7.55
C MET A 47 13.22 -9.89 -6.62
N ALA A 48 13.42 -9.93 -5.30
CA ALA A 48 12.40 -9.52 -4.35
C ALA A 48 11.98 -8.05 -4.53
N LYS A 49 12.94 -7.15 -4.81
CA LYS A 49 12.65 -5.74 -5.12
C LYS A 49 11.85 -5.62 -6.42
N LYS A 50 12.26 -6.30 -7.49
CA LYS A 50 11.52 -6.30 -8.77
C LYS A 50 10.09 -6.80 -8.60
N VAL A 51 9.87 -7.84 -7.80
CA VAL A 51 8.52 -8.36 -7.51
C VAL A 51 7.69 -7.33 -6.75
N ASN A 52 8.26 -6.66 -5.75
CA ASN A 52 7.55 -5.61 -5.01
C ASN A 52 7.22 -4.39 -5.88
N ASP A 53 8.14 -3.98 -6.76
CA ASP A 53 7.93 -2.88 -7.70
C ASP A 53 6.83 -3.23 -8.73
N LEU A 54 6.81 -4.45 -9.24
CA LEU A 54 5.77 -4.95 -10.16
C LEU A 54 4.42 -5.14 -9.48
N CYS A 55 4.40 -5.67 -8.26
CA CYS A 55 3.18 -5.89 -7.50
C CYS A 55 2.53 -4.55 -7.11
N GLY A 56 3.27 -3.44 -7.20
CA GLY A 56 2.72 -2.12 -6.92
C GLY A 56 2.28 -1.97 -5.47
N ILE A 57 2.86 -2.75 -4.54
CA ILE A 57 2.70 -2.59 -3.07
C ILE A 57 3.49 -1.35 -2.60
N LYS A 58 3.57 -0.34 -3.46
CA LYS A 58 3.91 1.00 -3.07
C LYS A 58 2.56 1.65 -2.85
N GLU A 59 2.18 1.78 -1.58
CA GLU A 59 0.95 2.43 -1.13
C GLU A 59 0.69 3.63 -2.03
N SER A 60 -0.31 3.49 -2.89
CA SER A 60 -0.71 4.59 -3.72
C SER A 60 -1.38 5.57 -2.75
N ASP A 61 -0.79 6.76 -2.57
CA ASP A 61 -1.28 7.88 -1.72
C ASP A 61 -2.73 8.32 -2.04
N THR A 62 -3.37 7.65 -2.99
CA THR A 62 -4.80 7.70 -3.31
C THR A 62 -5.73 7.32 -2.16
N GLY A 63 -5.22 6.77 -1.05
CA GLY A 63 -6.02 6.38 0.12
C GLY A 63 -6.93 5.16 -0.12
N LEU A 64 -6.71 4.42 -1.21
CA LEU A 64 -7.42 3.19 -1.53
C LEU A 64 -6.73 2.00 -0.87
N ALA A 65 -7.53 1.03 -0.41
CA ALA A 65 -7.02 -0.25 0.07
C ALA A 65 -6.28 -1.00 -1.06
N ALA A 66 -5.35 -1.88 -0.69
CA ALA A 66 -4.62 -2.67 -1.68
C ALA A 66 -5.59 -3.50 -2.54
N PRO A 67 -5.39 -3.60 -3.88
CA PRO A 67 -6.30 -4.34 -4.75
C PRO A 67 -6.53 -5.81 -4.37
N SER A 68 -5.57 -6.43 -3.67
CA SER A 68 -5.70 -7.79 -3.14
C SER A 68 -6.70 -7.94 -2.01
N GLN A 69 -7.08 -6.84 -1.36
CA GLN A 69 -8.07 -6.80 -0.29
C GLN A 69 -9.47 -6.43 -0.80
N TRP A 70 -9.64 -6.19 -2.10
CA TRP A 70 -10.94 -5.82 -2.66
C TRP A 70 -11.82 -7.05 -2.82
N ASP A 71 -13.08 -6.93 -2.42
CA ASP A 71 -14.09 -7.97 -2.64
C ASP A 71 -14.91 -7.62 -3.89
N LEU A 72 -14.39 -8.05 -5.04
CA LEU A 72 -14.98 -7.83 -6.36
C LEU A 72 -16.43 -8.35 -6.49
N VAL A 73 -16.81 -9.37 -5.72
CA VAL A 73 -18.16 -9.96 -5.79
C VAL A 73 -19.14 -9.06 -5.07
N SER A 74 -18.80 -8.62 -3.86
CA SER A 74 -19.60 -7.66 -3.10
C SER A 74 -19.70 -6.32 -3.83
N ASP A 75 -18.59 -5.84 -4.41
CA ASP A 75 -18.56 -4.59 -5.17
C ASP A 75 -19.50 -4.63 -6.38
N LYS A 76 -19.50 -5.76 -7.10
CA LYS A 76 -20.39 -5.97 -8.26
C LYS A 76 -21.86 -6.02 -7.86
N GLN A 77 -22.17 -6.66 -6.73
CA GLN A 77 -23.54 -6.70 -6.22
C GLN A 77 -24.03 -5.31 -5.84
N MET A 78 -23.19 -4.53 -5.15
CA MET A 78 -23.52 -3.16 -4.76
C MET A 78 -23.78 -2.26 -5.98
N MET A 79 -22.97 -2.35 -7.03
CA MET A 79 -23.22 -1.58 -8.27
C MET A 79 -24.49 -2.00 -9.03
N GLN A 80 -24.96 -3.23 -8.85
CA GLN A 80 -26.15 -3.73 -9.52
C GLN A 80 -27.44 -3.40 -8.75
N GLU A 81 -27.38 -3.42 -7.41
CA GLU A 81 -28.53 -3.16 -6.55
C GLU A 81 -28.70 -1.67 -6.22
N GLU A 82 -27.61 -0.92 -6.09
CA GLU A 82 -27.61 0.47 -5.67
C GLU A 82 -27.06 1.37 -6.77
N GLN A 83 -27.98 2.07 -7.45
CA GLN A 83 -27.63 3.18 -8.32
C GLN A 83 -27.17 4.38 -7.48
N PRO A 84 -26.22 5.22 -7.96
CA PRO A 84 -25.69 6.32 -7.18
C PRO A 84 -26.79 7.31 -6.81
N LEU A 85 -27.06 7.42 -5.51
CA LEU A 85 -28.13 8.24 -4.95
C LEU A 85 -27.66 9.66 -4.67
N GLN A 86 -28.54 10.64 -4.92
CA GLN A 86 -28.22 12.04 -4.66
C GLN A 86 -28.46 12.36 -3.19
N VAL A 87 -27.38 12.67 -2.48
CA VAL A 87 -27.43 12.94 -1.04
C VAL A 87 -28.21 14.24 -0.75
N ALA A 88 -29.23 14.12 0.09
CA ALA A 88 -30.00 15.23 0.64
C ALA A 88 -30.06 15.19 2.17
N ARG A 89 -30.50 16.28 2.79
CA ARG A 89 -30.80 16.33 4.23
C ARG A 89 -32.29 16.51 4.43
N CYS A 90 -32.92 15.63 5.22
CA CYS A 90 -34.30 15.82 5.65
C CYS A 90 -34.37 17.04 6.57
N THR A 91 -35.22 18.01 6.26
CA THR A 91 -35.34 19.25 7.04
C THR A 91 -36.63 19.29 7.84
N LYS A 92 -37.72 18.77 7.28
CA LYS A 92 -39.02 18.79 7.95
C LYS A 92 -39.88 17.63 7.49
N ILE A 93 -40.59 17.00 8.42
CA ILE A 93 -41.55 15.94 8.15
C ILE A 93 -42.96 16.54 8.11
N ILE A 94 -43.72 16.25 7.06
CA ILE A 94 -45.11 16.66 6.91
C ILE A 94 -45.98 15.41 7.13
N ASN A 95 -46.92 15.52 8.08
CA ASN A 95 -47.83 14.45 8.53
C ASN A 95 -47.11 13.25 9.17
N GLN A 96 -46.66 13.45 10.41
CA GLN A 96 -46.21 12.35 11.25
C GLN A 96 -47.38 11.38 11.49
N ASN A 97 -47.15 10.08 11.26
CA ASN A 97 -48.07 8.97 11.58
C ASN A 97 -49.22 8.69 10.57
N SER A 98 -49.07 9.07 9.29
CA SER A 98 -50.00 8.70 8.21
C SER A 98 -49.25 8.01 7.05
N GLU A 99 -49.94 7.17 6.27
CA GLU A 99 -49.37 6.44 5.12
C GLU A 99 -48.87 7.39 4.00
N ASP A 100 -49.37 8.62 3.97
CA ASP A 100 -48.93 9.70 3.07
C ASP A 100 -47.92 10.66 3.72
N ALA A 101 -46.97 10.14 4.51
CA ALA A 101 -45.90 10.96 5.07
C ALA A 101 -45.07 11.60 3.94
N LYS A 102 -44.98 12.93 3.93
CA LYS A 102 -44.20 13.69 2.95
C LYS A 102 -43.01 14.33 3.65
N TYR A 103 -41.85 14.32 2.99
CA TYR A 103 -40.61 14.79 3.58
C TYR A 103 -40.07 15.98 2.79
N ILE A 104 -39.70 17.06 3.48
CA ILE A 104 -39.01 18.19 2.87
C ILE A 104 -37.52 17.93 2.97
N ILE A 105 -36.89 17.64 1.84
CA ILE A 105 -35.45 17.47 1.73
C ILE A 105 -34.79 18.74 1.20
N ASN A 106 -33.55 19.00 1.62
CA ASN A 106 -32.71 20.05 1.07
C ASN A 106 -31.49 19.44 0.38
N VAL A 107 -31.36 19.69 -0.93
CA VAL A 107 -30.19 19.30 -1.73
C VAL A 107 -29.25 20.49 -1.82
N LYS A 108 -28.02 20.33 -1.29
CA LYS A 108 -27.08 21.43 -0.98
C LYS A 108 -26.81 22.42 -2.12
N GLN A 109 -26.93 22.01 -3.38
CA GLN A 109 -26.64 22.84 -4.55
C GLN A 109 -27.86 23.24 -5.39
N ILE A 110 -29.06 22.75 -5.05
CA ILE A 110 -30.24 22.88 -5.92
C ILE A 110 -31.34 23.68 -5.20
N ALA A 111 -32.18 22.98 -4.42
CA ALA A 111 -33.34 23.56 -3.77
C ALA A 111 -33.92 22.58 -2.73
N LYS A 112 -35.05 23.00 -2.13
CA LYS A 112 -35.87 22.15 -1.27
C LYS A 112 -36.93 21.43 -2.10
N PHE A 113 -37.10 20.14 -1.88
CA PHE A 113 -38.08 19.30 -2.56
C PHE A 113 -38.98 18.59 -1.54
N VAL A 114 -40.22 18.33 -1.95
CA VAL A 114 -41.15 17.47 -1.20
C VAL A 114 -41.09 16.09 -1.84
N VAL A 115 -40.61 15.09 -1.11
CA VAL A 115 -40.46 13.71 -1.57
C VAL A 115 -41.35 12.78 -0.77
N GLY A 116 -41.77 11.68 -1.41
CA GLY A 116 -42.42 10.56 -0.75
C GLY A 116 -41.42 9.61 -0.11
N LEU A 117 -41.95 8.57 0.53
CA LEU A 117 -41.17 7.48 1.11
C LEU A 117 -40.75 6.47 0.03
N GLY A 118 -39.56 5.88 0.15
CA GLY A 118 -39.09 4.81 -0.74
C GLY A 118 -39.48 3.42 -0.23
N ASP A 119 -39.47 2.42 -1.13
CA ASP A 119 -39.99 1.06 -0.84
C ASP A 119 -39.19 0.29 0.24
N LYS A 120 -37.96 0.72 0.54
CA LYS A 120 -37.05 0.04 1.49
C LYS A 120 -36.97 0.71 2.87
N VAL A 121 -37.68 1.82 3.09
CA VAL A 121 -37.59 2.61 4.34
C VAL A 121 -38.95 2.73 5.01
N SER A 122 -38.98 2.58 6.34
CA SER A 122 -40.21 2.77 7.10
C SER A 122 -40.35 4.23 7.53
N PRO A 123 -41.59 4.75 7.72
CA PRO A 123 -41.79 6.14 8.16
C PRO A 123 -41.14 6.47 9.52
N THR A 124 -40.89 5.45 10.35
CA THR A 124 -40.25 5.54 11.66
C THR A 124 -38.74 5.74 11.59
N ASP A 125 -38.10 5.38 10.48
CA ASP A 125 -36.64 5.37 10.36
C ASP A 125 -36.09 6.73 9.89
N ILE A 126 -36.97 7.70 9.62
CA ILE A 126 -36.61 9.01 9.08
C ILE A 126 -36.88 10.11 10.09
N GLU A 127 -35.80 10.77 10.54
CA GLU A 127 -35.85 11.91 11.46
C GLU A 127 -35.48 13.24 10.79
N GLU A 128 -35.91 14.34 11.39
CA GLU A 128 -35.51 15.69 10.96
C GLU A 128 -34.00 15.90 11.19
N GLY A 129 -33.29 16.35 10.17
CA GLY A 129 -31.84 16.54 10.18
C GLY A 129 -31.03 15.36 9.65
N MET A 130 -31.67 14.20 9.42
CA MET A 130 -31.02 12.99 8.92
C MET A 130 -30.54 13.15 7.47
N ARG A 131 -29.39 12.54 7.15
CA ARG A 131 -28.85 12.47 5.79
C ARG A 131 -29.52 11.31 5.06
N VAL A 132 -30.16 11.58 3.94
CA VAL A 132 -30.89 10.60 3.11
C VAL A 132 -30.30 10.60 1.70
N GLY A 133 -30.38 9.47 1.01
CA GLY A 133 -29.96 9.27 -0.38
C GLY A 133 -31.14 8.80 -1.21
#